data_AF-A0AAN8I502-F1
#
_entry.id   AF-A0AAN8I502-F1
#
_cell.length_a   1.000
_cell.length_b   1.000
_cell.length_c   1.000
_cell.angle_alpha   90.00
_cell.angle_beta   90.00
_cell.angle_gamma   90.00
#
_symmetry.space_group_name_H-M   'P 1'
#
loop_
_entity.id
_entity.type
_entity.pdbx_description
1 polymer ?
#
loop_
_entity_poly.entity_id
_entity_poly.type
_entity_poly.pdbx_seq_one_letter_code
_entity_poly.pdbx_strand_id
1 'polypeptide(L)'
;MKEYPEGEELKRAFVERLSRDGLEGPGVVWTGREREDLRRIEVPVLYVGQTGDWVCRTDLMAEPKGMGLVPDLEEKVIEAGHWCLYECPERVAR
;
A
#
# COMPACT_ATOMS: atom_id res chain seq x y z
N MET A 1 -4.24 11.22 -15.72
CA MET A 1 -4.68 10.82 -14.36
C MET A 1 -5.73 9.74 -14.56
N LYS A 2 -5.65 8.58 -13.89
CA LYS A 2 -6.72 7.56 -14.00
C LYS A 2 -8.02 8.11 -13.41
N GLU A 3 -9.15 7.75 -14.00
CA GLU A 3 -10.47 8.14 -13.51
C GLU A 3 -10.78 7.50 -12.14
N TYR A 4 -11.57 8.18 -11.32
CA TYR A 4 -12.02 7.64 -10.03
C TYR A 4 -13.03 6.50 -10.29
N PRO A 5 -12.74 5.26 -9.88
CA PRO A 5 -13.56 4.09 -10.24
C PRO A 5 -15.01 4.13 -9.72
N GLU A 6 -15.24 4.80 -8.59
CA GLU A 6 -16.53 4.87 -7.89
C GLU A 6 -17.17 6.27 -7.98
N GLY A 7 -16.67 7.12 -8.87
CA GLY A 7 -17.28 8.42 -9.23
C GLY A 7 -16.96 9.60 -8.30
N GLU A 8 -17.61 10.74 -8.58
CA GLU A 8 -17.39 12.02 -7.89
C GLU A 8 -17.80 12.00 -6.40
N GLU A 9 -18.62 11.04 -5.96
CA GLU A 9 -19.04 10.95 -4.56
C GLU A 9 -17.92 10.53 -3.62
N LEU A 10 -17.14 9.52 -3.99
CA LEU A 10 -16.01 9.05 -3.19
C LEU A 10 -14.94 10.16 -3.07
N LYS A 11 -14.68 10.83 -4.19
CA LYS A 11 -13.78 11.99 -4.24
C LYS A 11 -14.30 13.14 -3.37
N ARG A 12 -15.60 13.45 -3.44
CA ARG A 12 -16.23 14.47 -2.59
C ARG A 12 -16.07 14.11 -1.11
N ALA A 13 -16.40 12.89 -0.71
CA ALA A 13 -16.27 12.43 0.68
C ALA A 13 -14.82 12.49 1.17
N PHE A 14 -13.85 12.12 0.32
CA PHE A 14 -12.43 12.23 0.63
C PHE A 14 -12.00 13.69 0.85
N VAL A 15 -12.37 14.60 -0.07
CA VAL A 15 -12.05 16.03 0.03
C VAL A 15 -12.72 16.67 1.25
N GLU A 16 -13.99 16.37 1.51
CA GLU A 16 -14.73 16.88 2.69
C GLU A 16 -14.05 16.47 4.00
N ARG A 17 -13.66 15.19 4.11
CA ARG A 17 -12.96 14.68 5.29
C ARG A 17 -11.63 15.40 5.51
N LEU A 18 -10.78 15.45 4.48
CA LEU A 18 -9.46 16.09 4.60
C LEU A 18 -9.56 17.59 4.85
N SER A 19 -10.58 18.26 4.30
CA SER A 19 -10.81 19.68 4.54
C SER A 19 -11.25 19.95 5.99
N ARG A 20 -12.02 19.04 6.59
CA ARG A 20 -12.48 19.15 7.99
C ARG A 20 -11.36 18.80 8.97
N ASP A 21 -10.62 17.73 8.71
CA ASP A 21 -9.70 17.13 9.68
C ASP A 21 -8.25 17.64 9.53
N GLY A 22 -7.92 18.28 8.41
CA GLY A 22 -6.56 18.73 8.12
C GLY A 22 -5.63 17.61 7.65
N LEU A 23 -4.34 17.94 7.50
CA LEU A 23 -3.28 17.02 7.05
C LEU A 23 -2.12 16.91 8.04
N GLU A 24 -2.18 17.62 9.15
CA GLU A 24 -1.13 17.66 10.17
C GLU A 24 -0.89 16.27 10.77
N GLY A 25 -1.97 15.57 11.15
CA GLY A 25 -1.90 14.21 11.69
C GLY A 25 -1.25 13.22 10.71
N PRO A 26 -1.78 13.07 9.48
CA PRO A 26 -1.13 12.27 8.45
C PRO A 26 0.30 12.71 8.12
N GLY A 27 0.62 14.00 8.20
CA GLY A 27 1.94 14.55 7.93
C GLY A 27 3.02 14.03 8.87
N VAL A 28 2.68 13.78 10.14
CA VAL A 28 3.64 13.32 11.17
C VAL A 28 4.30 11.98 10.81
N VAL A 29 3.65 11.11 10.03
CA VAL A 29 4.24 9.81 9.65
C VAL A 29 5.53 9.96 8.82
N TRP A 30 5.72 11.10 8.17
CA TRP A 30 6.92 11.40 7.36
C TRP A 30 8.05 12.01 8.19
N THR A 31 7.73 12.71 9.28
CA THR A 31 8.70 13.49 10.06
C THR A 31 9.04 12.85 11.41
N GLY A 32 8.14 12.02 11.95
CA GLY A 32 8.26 11.41 13.28
C GLY A 32 8.81 9.99 13.28
N ARG A 33 9.41 9.53 12.17
CA ARG A 33 9.84 8.14 12.04
C ARG A 33 11.24 7.93 12.62
N GLU A 34 11.32 7.22 13.74
CA GLU A 34 12.58 6.66 14.24
C GLU A 34 12.88 5.32 13.54
N ARG A 35 14.15 5.00 13.33
CA ARG A 35 14.53 3.70 12.77
C ARG A 35 14.42 2.64 13.87
N GLU A 36 13.50 1.71 13.71
CA GLU A 36 13.45 0.49 14.52
C GLU A 36 14.43 -0.56 14.00
N ASP A 37 14.84 -1.46 14.88
CA ASP A 37 15.60 -2.65 14.53
C ASP A 37 14.76 -3.59 13.63
N LEU A 38 15.42 -4.20 12.66
CA LEU A 38 14.79 -5.16 11.76
C LEU A 38 14.40 -6.43 12.52
N ARG A 39 13.11 -6.76 12.49
CA ARG A 39 12.55 -7.95 13.14
C ARG A 39 11.97 -8.90 12.10
N ARG A 40 12.14 -10.19 12.35
CA ARG A 40 11.54 -11.25 11.54
C ARG A 40 10.03 -11.28 11.77
N ILE A 41 9.28 -11.51 10.69
CA ILE A 41 7.84 -11.73 10.74
C ILE A 41 7.60 -13.23 10.93
N GLU A 42 6.91 -13.59 12.02
CA GLU A 42 6.67 -14.99 12.42
C GLU A 42 5.28 -15.52 12.01
N VAL A 43 4.54 -14.74 11.23
CA VAL A 43 3.22 -15.11 10.70
C VAL A 43 3.25 -15.17 9.17
N PRO A 44 2.36 -15.95 8.53
CA PRO A 44 2.26 -15.96 7.07
C PRO A 44 1.98 -14.57 6.51
N VAL A 45 2.66 -14.22 5.42
CA VAL A 45 2.55 -12.91 4.76
C VAL A 45 2.07 -13.10 3.32
N LEU A 46 0.98 -12.42 2.96
CA LEU A 46 0.61 -12.18 1.57
C LEU A 46 1.05 -10.77 1.19
N TYR A 47 1.94 -10.66 0.20
CA TYR A 47 2.34 -9.38 -0.39
C TYR A 47 1.74 -9.23 -1.78
N VAL A 48 0.83 -8.25 -1.92
CA VAL A 48 0.20 -7.91 -3.21
C VAL A 48 0.94 -6.71 -3.80
N GLY A 49 1.75 -6.96 -4.83
CA GLY A 49 2.45 -5.93 -5.58
C GLY A 49 1.71 -5.49 -6.85
N GLN A 50 2.00 -4.30 -7.33
CA GLN A 50 1.30 -3.66 -8.43
C GLN A 50 2.28 -3.18 -9.50
N THR A 51 2.02 -3.52 -10.76
CA THR A 51 2.93 -3.20 -11.88
C THR A 51 3.08 -1.70 -12.15
N GLY A 52 2.06 -0.89 -11.81
CA GLY A 52 2.04 0.55 -11.97
C GLY A 52 2.26 1.35 -10.68
N ASP A 53 2.68 0.70 -9.59
CA ASP A 53 3.03 1.35 -8.33
C ASP A 53 4.54 1.61 -8.25
N TRP A 54 4.94 2.70 -7.62
CA TRP A 54 6.34 3.05 -7.37
C TRP A 54 6.90 2.37 -6.11
N VAL A 55 6.04 2.13 -5.12
CA VAL A 55 6.39 1.70 -3.77
C VAL A 55 6.10 0.21 -3.58
N CYS A 56 4.91 -0.27 -3.91
CA CYS A 56 4.51 -1.66 -3.68
C CYS A 56 4.92 -2.58 -4.84
N ARG A 57 6.24 -2.67 -5.09
CA ARG A 57 6.80 -3.49 -6.17
C ARG A 57 7.49 -4.72 -5.59
N THR A 58 7.23 -5.90 -6.15
CA THR A 58 7.80 -7.17 -5.65
C THR A 58 9.31 -7.29 -5.79
N ASP A 59 9.95 -6.51 -6.67
CA ASP A 59 11.42 -6.43 -6.73
C ASP A 59 12.02 -5.86 -5.43
N LEU A 60 11.29 -4.99 -4.73
CA LEU A 60 11.72 -4.44 -3.45
C LEU A 60 11.62 -5.45 -2.29
N MET A 61 10.94 -6.58 -2.48
CA MET A 61 10.90 -7.67 -1.50
C MET A 61 12.18 -8.54 -1.53
N ALA A 62 13.07 -8.35 -2.51
CA ALA A 62 14.30 -9.14 -2.63
C ALA A 62 15.21 -9.02 -1.39
N GLU A 63 15.36 -7.82 -0.84
CA GLU A 63 16.19 -7.58 0.35
C GLU A 63 15.61 -8.24 1.61
N PRO A 64 14.33 -8.01 2.01
CA PRO A 64 13.72 -8.72 3.14
C PRO A 64 13.77 -10.25 3.03
N LYS A 65 13.58 -10.79 1.81
CA LYS A 65 13.72 -12.23 1.52
C LYS A 65 15.15 -12.71 1.76
N GLY A 66 16.15 -12.02 1.21
CA GLY A 66 17.57 -12.36 1.37
C GLY A 66 18.04 -12.31 2.83
N MET A 67 17.42 -11.45 3.64
CA MET A 67 17.68 -11.34 5.08
C MET A 67 16.91 -12.36 5.93
N GLY A 68 16.03 -13.17 5.34
CA GLY A 68 15.20 -14.14 6.07
C GLY A 68 14.15 -13.51 7.00
N LEU A 69 13.77 -12.24 6.75
CA LEU A 69 12.78 -11.51 7.56
C LEU A 69 11.34 -11.95 7.28
N VAL A 70 11.09 -12.50 6.10
CA VAL A 70 9.77 -12.93 5.61
C VAL A 70 9.83 -14.39 5.14
N PRO A 71 9.96 -15.34 6.09
CA PRO A 71 10.20 -16.76 5.77
C PRO A 71 9.01 -17.46 5.11
N ASP A 72 7.79 -17.01 5.40
CA ASP A 72 6.53 -17.57 4.92
C ASP A 72 5.81 -16.49 4.13
N LEU A 73 6.26 -16.29 2.90
CA LEU A 73 5.82 -15.21 2.02
C LEU A 73 5.17 -15.77 0.75
N GLU A 74 3.94 -15.35 0.52
CA GLU A 74 3.26 -15.45 -0.77
C GLU A 74 3.29 -14.09 -1.47
N GLU A 75 3.70 -14.06 -2.73
CA GLU A 75 3.71 -12.84 -3.54
C GLU A 75 2.69 -12.96 -4.68
N LYS A 76 1.84 -11.94 -4.81
CA LYS A 76 0.90 -11.80 -5.93
C LYS A 76 1.15 -10.49 -6.63
N VAL A 77 1.27 -10.52 -7.96
CA VAL A 77 1.41 -9.31 -8.77
C VAL A 77 0.13 -9.08 -9.56
N ILE A 78 -0.41 -7.86 -9.48
CA ILE A 78 -1.59 -7.46 -10.24
C ILE A 78 -1.28 -6.25 -11.12
N GLU A 79 -1.98 -6.17 -12.25
CA GLU A 79 -1.93 -5.00 -13.13
C GLU A 79 -2.85 -3.91 -12.57
N ALA A 80 -2.27 -2.98 -11.81
CA ALA A 80 -2.93 -1.85 -11.17
C ALA A 80 -1.91 -0.74 -10.82
N GLY A 81 -2.39 0.44 -10.45
CA GLY A 81 -1.59 1.46 -9.79
C GLY A 81 -1.57 1.32 -8.25
N HIS A 82 -1.05 2.33 -7.56
CA HIS A 82 -0.95 2.35 -6.09
C HIS A 82 -2.29 2.12 -5.37
N TRP A 83 -3.37 2.68 -5.91
CA TRP A 83 -4.71 2.61 -5.34
C TRP A 83 -5.50 1.38 -5.83
N CYS A 84 -4.87 0.20 -5.87
CA CYS A 84 -5.44 -1.02 -6.46
C CYS A 84 -6.76 -1.49 -5.80
N LEU A 85 -6.96 -1.18 -4.52
CA LEU A 85 -8.19 -1.49 -3.80
C LEU A 85 -9.39 -0.73 -4.33
N TYR A 86 -9.19 0.46 -4.90
CA TYR A 86 -10.23 1.20 -5.61
C TYR A 86 -10.25 0.83 -7.09
N GLU A 87 -9.08 0.69 -7.72
CA GLU A 87 -8.98 0.45 -9.16
C GLU A 87 -9.57 -0.90 -9.58
N CYS A 88 -9.32 -1.96 -8.81
CA CYS A 88 -9.74 -3.31 -9.16
C CYS A 88 -10.02 -4.18 -7.91
N PRO A 89 -10.98 -3.80 -7.04
CA PRO A 89 -11.26 -4.47 -5.77
C PRO A 89 -11.46 -5.98 -5.92
N GLU A 90 -12.21 -6.41 -6.94
CA GLU A 90 -12.49 -7.82 -7.22
C GLU A 90 -11.24 -8.65 -7.57
N ARG A 91 -10.21 -8.02 -8.16
CA ARG A 91 -8.94 -8.69 -8.48
C ARG A 91 -8.07 -8.85 -7.24
N VAL A 92 -8.17 -7.91 -6.30
CA VAL A 92 -7.45 -7.97 -5.02
C VAL A 92 -8.12 -8.94 -4.06
N ALA A 93 -9.46 -9.06 -4.09
CA ALA A 93 -10.23 -9.93 -3.20
C ALA A 93 -10.17 -11.43 -3.53
N ARG A 94 -9.70 -11.79 -4.73
CA ARG A 94 -9.41 -13.17 -5.17
C ARG A 94 -7.95 -13.49 -4.93
#